data_AF-A0A6J4JUL3-F1
#
_entry.id   AF-A0A6J4JUL3-F1
#
_cell.length_a   1.000
_cell.length_b   1.000
_cell.length_c   1.000
_cell.angle_alpha   90.00
_cell.angle_beta   90.00
_cell.angle_gamma   90.00
#
_symmetry.space_group_name_H-M   'P 1'
#
loop_
_entity.id
_entity.type
_entity.pdbx_description
1 polymer ?
#
loop_
_entity_poly.entity_id
_entity_poly.type
_entity_poly.pdbx_seq_one_letter_code
_entity_poly.pdbx_strand_id
1 'polypeptide(L)'
;MPDKSLRMRRAGGASPVKRPVMLAIAGDSAAGKTTMTRGLVEALGPERCVSLCTDDYHRYDREERKDKPFTALHPDCNHLEIMEQHLQLLATGAPVLKPVYDHSTGQLVRPELVEPAEFVIVEGLFPLWSKLSRACFDVSVFLDPPEEIRRGWKVARDTTKRGYTEEKVLAELELREPESAAHIRPQRANADLVVRFAPIEGRDDPEDTPLSATVMMRPTIDHPDLTEVLAPGLSRAMHLELERDHDGRPAESLHVHGYVPREESLAVEKAIWTALGEPDTATPDCLGRLGDTRSEPLAIAQLLLLYHLTDAAR
;
A
#
# COMPACT_ATOMS: atom_id res chain seq x y z
N MET A 1 20.99 10.10 -1.64
CA MET A 1 21.39 10.45 -0.25
C MET A 1 21.77 9.14 0.43
N PRO A 2 22.87 9.05 1.20
CA PRO A 2 23.24 7.78 1.79
C PRO A 2 22.24 7.41 2.88
N ASP A 3 21.57 6.28 2.65
CA ASP A 3 21.04 5.32 3.62
C ASP A 3 19.94 5.76 4.60
N LYS A 4 18.70 5.44 4.24
CA LYS A 4 17.66 5.11 5.24
C LYS A 4 18.06 3.92 6.12
N SER A 5 18.96 3.04 5.65
CA SER A 5 19.50 1.90 6.41
C SER A 5 20.33 2.32 7.64
N LEU A 6 20.74 3.59 7.76
CA LEU A 6 21.55 4.12 8.85
C LEU A 6 20.73 4.68 10.03
N ARG A 7 19.40 4.72 9.96
CA ARG A 7 18.56 5.26 11.05
C ARG A 7 17.89 4.15 11.84
N MET A 8 18.45 3.90 13.03
CA MET A 8 18.00 3.00 14.11
C MET A 8 18.92 1.79 14.34
N ARG A 9 20.21 2.03 14.62
CA ARG A 9 21.05 1.04 15.33
C ARG A 9 21.52 1.55 16.70
N ARG A 10 21.11 0.77 17.71
CA ARG A 10 21.64 0.57 19.07
C ARG A 10 21.44 1.68 20.12
N ALA A 11 20.24 1.67 20.71
CA ALA A 11 20.03 2.00 22.11
C ALA A 11 19.23 0.87 22.80
N GLY A 12 19.79 -0.35 22.79
CA GLY A 12 19.18 -1.53 23.40
C GLY A 12 20.13 -2.71 23.27
N GLY A 13 20.38 -3.42 24.38
CA GLY A 13 21.27 -4.57 24.44
C GLY A 13 20.94 -5.63 23.38
N ALA A 14 21.93 -6.43 23.02
CA ALA A 14 21.86 -7.44 21.96
C ALA A 14 20.67 -8.40 22.17
N SER A 15 19.56 -8.14 21.48
CA SER A 15 18.56 -9.17 21.18
C SER A 15 19.03 -9.90 19.91
N PRO A 16 19.03 -11.24 19.87
CA PRO A 16 19.44 -12.03 18.71
C PRO A 16 18.44 -11.98 17.54
N VAL A 17 17.31 -11.28 17.69
CA VAL A 17 16.25 -11.20 16.68
C VAL A 17 16.59 -10.10 15.66
N LYS A 18 16.69 -10.47 14.38
CA LYS A 18 16.85 -9.51 13.27
C LYS A 18 15.67 -8.53 13.31
N ARG A 19 15.94 -7.23 13.16
CA ARG A 19 14.88 -6.21 13.08
C ARG A 19 13.90 -6.59 11.94
N PRO A 20 12.58 -6.52 12.16
CA PRO A 20 11.60 -6.73 11.10
C PRO A 20 11.76 -5.72 9.96
N VAL A 21 11.48 -6.15 8.73
CA VAL A 21 11.31 -5.24 7.61
C VAL A 21 9.89 -4.67 7.63
N MET A 22 9.80 -3.34 7.64
CA MET A 22 8.56 -2.59 7.82
C MET A 22 8.12 -1.96 6.48
N LEU A 23 6.92 -2.31 6.00
CA LEU A 23 6.29 -1.71 4.82
C LEU A 23 5.05 -0.90 5.21
N ALA A 24 4.97 0.35 4.76
CA ALA A 24 3.75 1.15 4.84
C ALA A 24 2.97 1.12 3.52
N ILE A 25 1.66 0.90 3.60
CA ILE A 25 0.71 1.06 2.47
C ILE A 25 -0.34 2.10 2.89
N ALA A 26 -0.09 3.35 2.53
CA ALA A 26 -0.96 4.50 2.79
C ALA A 26 -1.97 4.72 1.65
N GLY A 27 -3.06 5.41 1.96
CA GLY A 27 -4.04 5.85 0.96
C GLY A 27 -5.43 5.98 1.56
N ASP A 28 -6.35 6.58 0.81
CA ASP A 28 -7.73 6.78 1.28
C ASP A 28 -8.51 5.45 1.36
N SER A 29 -9.64 5.45 2.05
CA SER A 29 -10.59 4.33 2.05
C SER A 29 -10.92 3.95 0.60
N ALA A 30 -10.97 2.65 0.36
CA ALA A 30 -11.22 2.04 -0.94
C ALA A 30 -10.14 2.31 -2.00
N ALA A 31 -8.94 2.77 -1.63
CA ALA A 31 -7.84 2.95 -2.58
C ALA A 31 -7.17 1.64 -3.07
N GLY A 32 -7.61 0.47 -2.58
CA GLY A 32 -7.04 -0.84 -2.95
C GLY A 32 -5.98 -1.39 -1.97
N LYS A 33 -5.79 -0.75 -0.81
CA LYS A 33 -4.74 -1.13 0.18
C LYS A 33 -4.84 -2.59 0.60
N THR A 34 -6.02 -3.02 1.08
CA THR A 34 -6.22 -4.38 1.57
C THR A 34 -5.99 -5.43 0.49
N THR A 35 -6.29 -5.10 -0.77
CA THR A 35 -5.98 -5.95 -1.93
C THR A 35 -4.47 -6.06 -2.13
N MET A 36 -3.75 -4.94 -2.11
CA MET A 36 -2.29 -4.88 -2.21
C MET A 36 -1.64 -5.74 -1.10
N THR A 37 -2.01 -5.47 0.16
CA THR A 37 -1.52 -6.15 1.37
C THR A 37 -1.77 -7.67 1.31
N ARG A 38 -2.96 -8.10 0.90
CA ARG A 38 -3.32 -9.53 0.86
C ARG A 38 -2.39 -10.35 -0.03
N GLY A 39 -2.10 -9.86 -1.25
CA GLY A 39 -1.21 -10.60 -2.17
C GLY A 39 0.21 -10.72 -1.63
N LEU A 40 0.71 -9.69 -0.94
CA LEU A 40 2.03 -9.72 -0.30
C LEU A 40 2.08 -10.68 0.89
N VAL A 41 1.07 -10.67 1.75
CA VAL A 41 0.98 -11.60 2.90
C VAL A 41 0.92 -13.05 2.42
N GLU A 42 0.13 -13.34 1.38
CA GLU A 42 0.04 -14.69 0.80
C GLU A 42 1.37 -15.12 0.17
N ALA A 43 2.07 -14.22 -0.52
CA ALA A 43 3.38 -14.50 -1.14
C ALA A 43 4.50 -14.73 -0.12
N LEU A 44 4.52 -13.97 0.98
CA LEU A 44 5.54 -14.09 2.04
C LEU A 44 5.28 -15.29 2.97
N GLY A 45 4.01 -15.69 3.10
CA GLY A 45 3.55 -16.73 4.00
C GLY A 45 3.20 -16.19 5.40
N PRO A 46 2.16 -16.76 6.05
CA PRO A 46 1.64 -16.26 7.33
C PRO A 46 2.64 -16.41 8.49
N GLU A 47 3.63 -17.30 8.37
CA GLU A 47 4.66 -17.53 9.39
C GLU A 47 5.70 -16.41 9.44
N ARG A 48 5.89 -15.69 8.32
CA ARG A 48 6.95 -14.68 8.13
C ARG A 48 6.42 -13.27 8.11
N CYS A 49 5.13 -13.08 7.88
CA CYS A 49 4.52 -11.78 7.67
C CYS A 49 3.33 -11.56 8.60
N VAL A 50 3.32 -10.41 9.27
CA VAL A 50 2.15 -9.91 10.00
C VAL A 50 1.68 -8.61 9.35
N SER A 51 0.37 -8.43 9.21
CA SER A 51 -0.21 -7.19 8.71
C SER A 51 -1.10 -6.52 9.75
N LEU A 52 -1.11 -5.18 9.75
CA LEU A 52 -1.86 -4.36 10.70
C LEU A 52 -2.58 -3.23 9.96
N CYS A 53 -3.78 -2.88 10.41
CA CYS A 53 -4.54 -1.75 9.90
C CYS A 53 -4.45 -0.56 10.86
N THR A 54 -4.07 0.62 10.38
CA THR A 54 -4.04 1.85 11.19
C THR A 54 -5.43 2.39 11.52
N ASP A 55 -6.47 1.93 10.82
CA ASP A 55 -7.86 2.27 11.13
C ASP A 55 -8.30 1.67 12.48
N ASP A 56 -7.58 0.66 13.00
CA ASP A 56 -7.78 0.12 14.35
C ASP A 56 -7.54 1.14 15.45
N TYR A 57 -6.81 2.22 15.16
CA TYR A 57 -6.50 3.28 16.12
C TYR A 57 -7.54 4.41 16.13
N HIS A 58 -8.73 4.19 15.56
CA HIS A 58 -9.85 5.08 15.78
C HIS A 58 -10.12 5.29 17.28
N ARG A 59 -10.28 6.55 17.68
CA ARG A 59 -10.62 6.95 19.05
C ARG A 59 -12.10 6.75 19.38
N TYR A 60 -12.94 6.84 18.36
CA TYR A 60 -14.39 6.78 18.49
C TYR A 60 -14.94 5.71 17.55
N ASP A 61 -15.91 4.96 18.05
CA ASP A 61 -16.66 4.03 17.21
C ASP A 61 -17.55 4.78 16.18
N ARG A 62 -18.34 4.06 15.38
CA ARG A 62 -19.19 4.69 14.36
C ARG A 62 -20.33 5.53 14.96
N GLU A 63 -20.88 5.15 16.10
CA GLU A 63 -21.98 5.86 16.75
C GLU A 63 -21.46 7.08 17.50
N GLU A 64 -20.41 6.94 18.31
CA GLU A 64 -19.77 8.03 19.07
C GLU A 64 -19.25 9.16 18.18
N ARG A 65 -18.88 8.84 16.94
CA ARG A 65 -18.34 9.80 15.97
C ARG A 65 -19.41 10.68 15.34
N LYS A 66 -20.69 10.28 15.36
CA LYS A 66 -21.79 11.07 14.76
C LYS A 66 -21.93 12.46 15.37
N ASP A 67 -21.60 12.58 16.65
CA ASP A 67 -21.69 13.84 17.41
C ASP A 67 -20.36 14.64 17.40
N LYS A 68 -19.38 14.23 16.59
CA LYS A 68 -18.09 14.93 16.47
C LYS A 68 -18.09 15.89 15.29
N PRO A 69 -17.35 17.02 15.38
CA PRO A 69 -17.25 18.00 14.30
C PRO A 69 -16.30 17.55 13.17
N PHE A 70 -15.89 16.29 13.15
CA PHE A 70 -14.90 15.74 12.24
C PHE A 70 -15.20 14.28 11.88
N THR A 71 -14.63 13.80 10.78
CA THR A 71 -14.79 12.41 10.31
C THR A 71 -13.66 11.50 10.80
N ALA A 72 -13.67 10.24 10.34
CA ALA A 72 -12.58 9.27 10.52
C ALA A 72 -11.21 9.78 10.02
N LEU A 73 -11.22 10.72 9.08
CA LEU A 73 -10.04 11.22 8.37
C LEU A 73 -9.38 12.40 9.11
N HIS A 74 -9.94 12.85 10.22
CA HIS A 74 -9.31 13.88 11.04
C HIS A 74 -8.35 13.25 12.07
N PRO A 75 -7.17 13.85 12.29
CA PRO A 75 -6.22 13.38 13.31
C PRO A 75 -6.83 13.18 14.70
N ASP A 76 -7.71 14.09 15.15
CA ASP A 76 -8.36 14.00 16.47
C ASP A 76 -9.34 12.83 16.62
N CYS A 77 -9.75 12.21 15.52
CA CYS A 77 -10.55 10.98 15.53
C CYS A 77 -9.68 9.72 15.75
N ASN A 78 -8.36 9.87 15.89
CA ASN A 78 -7.41 8.76 15.89
C ASN A 78 -6.41 8.89 17.06
N HIS A 79 -5.97 7.77 17.61
CA HIS A 79 -4.90 7.68 18.59
C HIS A 79 -3.53 7.64 17.91
N LEU A 80 -3.18 8.70 17.17
CA LEU A 80 -1.98 8.73 16.33
C LEU A 80 -0.67 8.60 17.13
N GLU A 81 -0.61 9.13 18.34
CA GLU A 81 0.56 8.98 19.23
C GLU A 81 0.75 7.53 19.70
N ILE A 82 -0.35 6.83 19.99
CA ILE A 82 -0.30 5.39 20.35
C ILE A 82 0.11 4.56 19.13
N MET A 83 -0.46 4.87 17.97
CA MET A 83 -0.06 4.26 16.70
C MET A 83 1.44 4.43 16.45
N GLU A 84 1.96 5.65 16.58
CA GLU A 84 3.38 5.95 16.41
C GLU A 84 4.26 5.15 17.39
N GLN A 85 3.89 5.11 18.67
CA GLN A 85 4.59 4.30 19.67
C GLN A 85 4.60 2.82 19.27
N HIS A 86 3.46 2.28 18.83
CA HIS A 86 3.36 0.88 18.40
C HIS A 86 4.22 0.61 17.16
N LEU A 87 4.27 1.52 16.19
CA LEU A 87 5.16 1.39 15.04
C LEU A 87 6.64 1.35 15.44
N GLN A 88 7.05 2.15 16.42
CA GLN A 88 8.43 2.13 16.94
C GLN A 88 8.75 0.81 17.66
N LEU A 89 7.80 0.29 18.45
CA LEU A 89 7.96 -1.01 19.13
C LEU A 89 8.08 -2.15 18.11
N LEU A 90 7.19 -2.21 17.12
CA LEU A 90 7.24 -3.22 16.06
C LEU A 90 8.55 -3.14 15.25
N ALA A 91 8.97 -1.93 14.86
CA ALA A 91 10.23 -1.72 14.14
C ALA A 91 11.48 -2.05 14.95
N THR A 92 11.35 -2.25 16.27
CA THR A 92 12.43 -2.70 17.16
C THR A 92 12.27 -4.15 17.63
N GLY A 93 11.29 -4.88 17.09
CA GLY A 93 11.04 -6.28 17.39
C GLY A 93 10.26 -6.53 18.68
N ALA A 94 9.63 -5.50 19.25
CA ALA A 94 8.80 -5.62 20.44
C ALA A 94 7.31 -5.81 20.09
N PRO A 95 6.58 -6.67 20.83
CA PRO A 95 5.16 -6.88 20.62
C PRO A 95 4.32 -5.69 21.11
N VAL A 96 3.11 -5.56 20.58
CA VAL A 96 2.16 -4.51 20.95
C VAL A 96 0.78 -5.10 21.25
N LEU A 97 0.05 -4.47 22.18
CA LEU A 97 -1.36 -4.76 22.39
C LEU A 97 -2.18 -3.81 21.51
N LYS A 98 -2.47 -4.22 20.28
CA LYS A 98 -3.11 -3.37 19.26
C LYS A 98 -4.62 -3.28 19.52
N PRO A 99 -5.23 -2.08 19.45
CA PRO A 99 -6.69 -1.98 19.39
C PRO A 99 -7.25 -2.69 18.14
N VAL A 100 -8.56 -2.90 18.10
CA VAL A 100 -9.23 -3.52 16.95
C VAL A 100 -10.51 -2.77 16.67
N TYR A 101 -10.69 -2.35 15.41
CA TYR A 101 -11.91 -1.73 14.90
C TYR A 101 -12.61 -2.67 13.93
N ASP A 102 -13.79 -3.16 14.30
CA ASP A 102 -14.57 -4.02 13.43
C ASP A 102 -15.37 -3.17 12.43
N HIS A 103 -14.98 -3.20 11.15
CA HIS A 103 -15.66 -2.44 10.10
C HIS A 103 -17.09 -2.91 9.81
N SER A 104 -17.46 -4.15 10.15
CA SER A 104 -18.80 -4.69 9.92
C SER A 104 -19.80 -4.10 10.90
N THR A 105 -19.49 -4.14 12.20
CA THR A 105 -20.31 -3.56 13.27
C THR A 105 -20.07 -2.06 13.45
N GLY A 106 -18.89 -1.58 13.08
CA GLY A 106 -18.44 -0.20 13.32
C GLY A 106 -18.02 0.06 14.76
N GLN A 107 -17.64 -0.99 15.51
CA GLN A 107 -17.35 -0.93 16.94
C GLN A 107 -15.87 -1.13 17.24
N LEU A 108 -15.41 -0.51 18.34
CA LEU A 108 -14.12 -0.85 18.95
C LEU A 108 -14.31 -2.11 19.79
N VAL A 109 -13.48 -3.13 19.54
CA VAL A 109 -13.56 -4.43 20.21
C VAL A 109 -12.30 -4.71 21.03
N ARG A 110 -12.22 -5.90 21.63
CA ARG A 110 -11.10 -6.28 22.49
C ARG A 110 -9.76 -6.18 21.71
N PRO A 111 -8.71 -5.59 22.30
CA PRO A 111 -7.42 -5.52 21.65
C PRO A 111 -6.78 -6.90 21.50
N GLU A 112 -5.88 -7.02 20.53
CA GLU A 112 -5.14 -8.22 20.21
C GLU A 112 -3.63 -8.03 20.41
N LEU A 113 -2.96 -9.08 20.89
CA LEU A 113 -1.51 -9.10 20.96
C LEU A 113 -0.96 -9.33 19.55
N VAL A 114 -0.07 -8.44 19.10
CA VAL A 114 0.64 -8.57 17.83
C VAL A 114 2.12 -8.69 18.11
N GLU A 115 2.70 -9.82 17.71
CA GLU A 115 4.14 -10.05 17.71
C GLU A 115 4.70 -9.73 16.31
N PRO A 116 5.80 -8.96 16.20
CA PRO A 116 6.40 -8.70 14.91
C PRO A 116 7.02 -9.98 14.33
N ALA A 117 6.73 -10.24 13.04
CA ALA A 117 7.36 -11.29 12.26
C ALA A 117 8.60 -10.78 11.53
N GLU A 118 9.13 -11.53 10.56
CA GLU A 118 10.22 -11.08 9.69
C GLU A 118 9.81 -9.83 8.87
N PHE A 119 8.55 -9.81 8.42
CA PHE A 119 7.93 -8.70 7.70
C PHE A 119 6.72 -8.17 8.45
N VAL A 120 6.60 -6.85 8.51
CA VAL A 120 5.46 -6.15 9.10
C VAL A 120 4.88 -5.21 8.05
N ILE A 121 3.67 -5.48 7.59
CA ILE A 121 2.96 -4.63 6.62
C ILE A 121 1.90 -3.82 7.35
N VAL A 122 2.03 -2.50 7.32
CA VAL A 122 1.10 -1.57 7.95
C VAL A 122 0.31 -0.83 6.88
N GLU A 123 -0.99 -1.09 6.81
CA GLU A 123 -1.88 -0.38 5.91
C GLU A 123 -2.82 0.58 6.64
N GLY A 124 -3.40 1.54 5.91
CA GLY A 124 -4.53 2.32 6.43
C GLY A 124 -4.43 3.80 6.09
N LEU A 125 -5.14 4.63 6.85
CA LEU A 125 -5.28 6.06 6.59
C LEU A 125 -4.04 6.88 6.97
N PHE A 126 -3.32 6.52 8.04
CA PHE A 126 -2.27 7.37 8.64
C PHE A 126 -0.87 6.77 8.81
N PRO A 127 -0.44 5.69 8.14
CA PRO A 127 0.88 5.11 8.41
C PRO A 127 2.03 6.11 8.15
N LEU A 128 1.87 7.08 7.25
CA LEU A 128 2.91 8.05 6.88
C LEU A 128 2.70 9.45 7.48
N TRP A 129 1.78 9.60 8.43
CA TRP A 129 1.34 10.90 8.96
C TRP A 129 2.47 11.71 9.62
N SER A 130 3.13 11.18 10.65
CA SER A 130 4.22 11.88 11.35
C SER A 130 5.60 11.53 10.79
N LYS A 131 6.58 12.42 11.02
CA LYS A 131 7.99 12.13 10.70
C LYS A 131 8.50 10.90 11.43
N LEU A 132 8.01 10.66 12.64
CA LEU A 132 8.43 9.55 13.48
C LEU A 132 7.86 8.22 12.99
N SER A 133 6.57 8.16 12.64
CA SER A 133 5.98 6.97 11.99
C SER A 133 6.72 6.62 10.71
N ARG A 134 7.02 7.63 9.88
CA ARG A 134 7.77 7.42 8.62
C ARG A 134 9.17 6.85 8.80
N ALA A 135 9.84 7.19 9.90
CA ALA A 135 11.18 6.70 10.18
C ALA A 135 11.19 5.20 10.56
N CYS A 136 10.04 4.61 10.87
CA CYS A 136 9.93 3.20 11.18
C CYS A 136 9.95 2.30 9.94
N PHE A 137 9.59 2.81 8.76
CA PHE A 137 9.42 2.02 7.54
C PHE A 137 10.69 1.96 6.69
N ASP A 138 11.01 0.76 6.22
CA ASP A 138 12.07 0.53 5.24
C ASP A 138 11.56 0.86 3.82
N VAL A 139 10.27 0.58 3.57
CA VAL A 139 9.59 0.87 2.29
C VAL A 139 8.25 1.54 2.58
N SER A 140 7.90 2.58 1.81
CA SER A 140 6.62 3.25 1.94
C SER A 140 5.91 3.43 0.59
N VAL A 141 4.61 3.13 0.57
CA VAL A 141 3.78 3.16 -0.63
C VAL A 141 2.56 4.02 -0.36
N PHE A 142 2.17 4.82 -1.35
CA PHE A 142 0.88 5.50 -1.34
C PHE A 142 0.05 5.03 -2.55
N LEU A 143 -1.17 4.57 -2.30
CA LEU A 143 -2.12 4.24 -3.37
C LEU A 143 -2.92 5.48 -3.76
N ASP A 144 -2.78 5.90 -5.02
CA ASP A 144 -3.32 7.14 -5.57
C ASP A 144 -4.24 6.88 -6.79
N PRO A 145 -5.32 6.09 -6.64
CA PRO A 145 -6.27 5.90 -7.75
C PRO A 145 -7.00 7.23 -8.06
N PRO A 146 -7.41 7.45 -9.31
CA PRO A 146 -8.32 8.53 -9.66
C PRO A 146 -9.58 8.52 -8.80
N GLU A 147 -10.06 9.71 -8.43
CA GLU A 147 -11.18 9.86 -7.50
C GLU A 147 -12.45 9.17 -7.98
N GLU A 148 -12.78 9.28 -9.28
CA GLU A 148 -13.92 8.61 -9.90
C GLU A 148 -13.88 7.08 -9.70
N ILE A 149 -12.73 6.47 -9.98
CA ILE A 149 -12.51 5.02 -9.84
C ILE A 149 -12.62 4.62 -8.37
N ARG A 150 -11.97 5.38 -7.48
CA ARG A 150 -12.00 5.13 -6.04
C ARG A 150 -13.42 5.20 -5.48
N ARG A 151 -14.21 6.19 -5.90
CA ARG A 151 -15.62 6.35 -5.52
C ARG A 151 -16.44 5.17 -6.00
N GLY A 152 -16.27 4.75 -7.26
CA GLY A 152 -16.90 3.55 -7.82
C GLY A 152 -16.58 2.29 -7.01
N TRP A 153 -15.31 2.07 -6.65
CA TRP A 153 -14.90 0.96 -5.79
C TRP A 153 -15.51 1.03 -4.39
N LYS A 154 -15.60 2.22 -3.79
CA LYS A 154 -16.21 2.40 -2.47
C LYS A 154 -17.71 2.09 -2.52
N VAL A 155 -18.43 2.62 -3.50
CA VAL A 155 -19.86 2.33 -3.71
C VAL A 155 -20.06 0.83 -3.88
N ALA A 156 -19.37 0.20 -4.83
CA ALA A 156 -19.50 -1.24 -5.08
C ALA A 156 -19.21 -2.07 -3.83
N ARG A 157 -18.15 -1.76 -3.07
CA ARG A 157 -17.78 -2.48 -1.85
C ARG A 157 -18.80 -2.28 -0.72
N ASP A 158 -19.19 -1.03 -0.45
CA ASP A 158 -19.99 -0.70 0.73
C ASP A 158 -21.47 -1.07 0.55
N THR A 159 -21.99 -1.09 -0.69
CA THR A 159 -23.35 -1.58 -0.98
C THR A 159 -23.42 -3.11 -0.96
N THR A 160 -22.42 -3.82 -1.49
CA THR A 160 -22.42 -5.29 -1.56
C THR A 160 -21.99 -5.97 -0.26
N LYS A 161 -20.95 -5.46 0.43
CA LYS A 161 -20.35 -6.13 1.59
C LYS A 161 -20.82 -5.58 2.94
N ARG A 162 -21.35 -4.36 2.97
CA ARG A 162 -21.72 -3.66 4.22
C ARG A 162 -23.18 -3.23 4.30
N GLY A 163 -23.96 -3.47 3.24
CA GLY A 163 -25.41 -3.22 3.22
C GLY A 163 -25.80 -1.74 3.23
N TYR A 164 -24.89 -0.84 2.83
CA TYR A 164 -25.22 0.58 2.70
C TYR A 164 -25.98 0.87 1.41
N THR A 165 -26.76 1.96 1.41
CA THR A 165 -27.32 2.51 0.17
C THR A 165 -26.28 3.38 -0.53
N GLU A 166 -26.30 3.40 -1.85
CA GLU A 166 -25.38 4.22 -2.66
C GLU A 166 -25.42 5.69 -2.25
N GLU A 167 -26.61 6.26 -2.06
CA GLU A 167 -26.82 7.64 -1.60
C GLU A 167 -26.07 7.94 -0.29
N LYS A 168 -26.10 7.02 0.68
CA LYS A 168 -25.39 7.20 1.96
C LYS A 168 -23.87 7.15 1.76
N VAL A 169 -23.38 6.29 0.89
CA VAL A 169 -21.95 6.17 0.58
C VAL A 169 -21.44 7.45 -0.09
N LEU A 170 -22.19 7.99 -1.05
CA LEU A 170 -21.85 9.24 -1.74
C LEU A 170 -21.90 10.44 -0.79
N ALA A 171 -22.93 10.56 0.05
CA ALA A 171 -23.00 11.62 1.05
C ALA A 171 -21.82 11.57 2.04
N GLU A 172 -21.43 10.37 2.48
CA GLU A 172 -20.26 10.17 3.34
C GLU A 172 -18.95 10.56 2.64
N LEU A 173 -18.81 10.27 1.35
CA LEU A 173 -17.67 10.67 0.54
C LEU A 173 -17.53 12.19 0.46
N GLU A 174 -18.62 12.91 0.17
CA GLU A 174 -18.62 14.38 0.13
C GLU A 174 -18.24 14.99 1.48
N LEU A 175 -18.77 14.44 2.58
CA LEU A 175 -18.45 14.89 3.93
C LEU A 175 -16.96 14.72 4.26
N ARG A 176 -16.33 13.66 3.75
CA ARG A 176 -14.93 13.30 4.03
C ARG A 176 -13.93 14.01 3.14
N GLU A 177 -14.34 14.53 1.99
CA GLU A 177 -13.42 15.08 1.00
C GLU A 177 -12.50 16.18 1.55
N PRO A 178 -12.99 17.19 2.31
CA PRO A 178 -12.13 18.22 2.86
C PRO A 178 -11.03 17.66 3.79
N GLU A 179 -11.37 16.66 4.60
CA GLU A 179 -10.41 16.03 5.51
C GLU A 179 -9.46 15.07 4.76
N SER A 180 -9.93 14.37 3.72
CA SER A 180 -9.05 13.57 2.86
C SER A 180 -7.99 14.45 2.19
N ALA A 181 -8.41 15.60 1.65
CA ALA A 181 -7.54 16.61 1.08
C ALA A 181 -6.50 17.14 2.08
N ALA A 182 -6.93 17.39 3.32
CA ALA A 182 -6.10 18.02 4.35
C ALA A 182 -5.17 17.04 5.08
N HIS A 183 -5.55 15.77 5.21
CA HIS A 183 -4.88 14.86 6.15
C HIS A 183 -4.42 13.53 5.54
N ILE A 184 -5.09 13.05 4.47
CA ILE A 184 -4.74 11.77 3.84
C ILE A 184 -3.84 11.98 2.63
N ARG A 185 -4.30 12.74 1.63
CA ARG A 185 -3.57 12.97 0.37
C ARG A 185 -2.17 13.59 0.54
N PRO A 186 -1.90 14.47 1.52
CA PRO A 186 -0.54 15.00 1.74
C PRO A 186 0.51 13.94 2.09
N GLN A 187 0.09 12.75 2.57
CA GLN A 187 1.02 11.65 2.84
C GLN A 187 1.67 11.11 1.57
N ARG A 188 1.07 11.31 0.38
CA ARG A 188 1.61 10.90 -0.93
C ARG A 188 3.03 11.41 -1.17
N ALA A 189 3.32 12.65 -0.76
CA ALA A 189 4.65 13.26 -0.94
C ALA A 189 5.76 12.62 -0.09
N ASN A 190 5.39 11.76 0.88
CA ASN A 190 6.32 11.11 1.78
C ASN A 190 6.58 9.62 1.47
N ALA A 191 5.88 9.06 0.48
CA ALA A 191 6.08 7.67 0.08
C ALA A 191 7.37 7.47 -0.75
N ASP A 192 7.87 6.25 -0.82
CA ASP A 192 8.94 5.86 -1.74
C ASP A 192 8.35 5.49 -3.11
N LEU A 193 7.21 4.80 -3.10
CA LEU A 193 6.45 4.47 -4.30
C LEU A 193 5.05 5.09 -4.26
N VAL A 194 4.56 5.52 -5.43
CA VAL A 194 3.15 5.87 -5.62
C VAL A 194 2.58 4.93 -6.67
N VAL A 195 1.54 4.18 -6.30
CA VAL A 195 0.88 3.23 -7.21
C VAL A 195 -0.50 3.78 -7.58
N ARG A 196 -0.73 3.91 -8.87
CA ARG A 196 -1.98 4.41 -9.45
C ARG A 196 -2.53 3.37 -10.41
N PHE A 197 -3.78 2.96 -10.22
CA PHE A 197 -4.51 2.12 -11.17
C PHE A 197 -5.54 2.98 -11.91
N ALA A 198 -5.44 3.07 -13.23
CA ALA A 198 -6.28 3.94 -14.04
C ALA A 198 -6.34 3.47 -15.52
N PRO A 199 -7.34 3.91 -16.29
CA PRO A 199 -7.26 3.89 -17.75
C PRO A 199 -6.07 4.71 -18.23
N ILE A 200 -5.64 4.46 -19.46
CA ILE A 200 -4.55 5.20 -20.09
C ILE A 200 -5.11 6.53 -20.59
N GLU A 201 -4.46 7.63 -20.20
CA GLU A 201 -4.90 8.96 -20.58
C GLU A 201 -4.86 9.16 -22.11
N GLY A 202 -5.93 9.76 -22.66
CA GLY A 202 -6.03 10.05 -24.09
C GLY A 202 -6.39 8.84 -24.97
N ARG A 203 -6.63 7.67 -24.38
CA ARG A 203 -7.07 6.46 -25.08
C ARG A 203 -8.55 6.20 -24.82
N ASP A 204 -9.31 5.93 -25.88
CA ASP A 204 -10.73 5.57 -25.82
C ASP A 204 -10.85 4.04 -25.85
N ASP A 205 -10.74 3.44 -24.66
CA ASP A 205 -10.82 2.00 -24.46
C ASP A 205 -12.26 1.59 -24.07
N PRO A 206 -12.72 0.38 -24.45
CA PRO A 206 -13.98 -0.17 -23.95
C PRO A 206 -14.06 -0.17 -22.41
N GLU A 207 -15.26 0.00 -21.86
CA GLU A 207 -15.50 0.10 -20.40
C GLU A 207 -14.95 -1.10 -19.61
N ASP A 208 -14.96 -2.31 -20.20
CA ASP A 208 -14.46 -3.54 -19.59
C ASP A 208 -12.93 -3.72 -19.70
N THR A 209 -12.22 -2.73 -20.26
CA THR A 209 -10.76 -2.80 -20.40
C THR A 209 -10.10 -2.78 -19.02
N PRO A 210 -9.24 -3.76 -18.68
CA PRO A 210 -8.58 -3.77 -17.39
C PRO A 210 -7.75 -2.50 -17.18
N LEU A 211 -7.80 -1.97 -15.96
CA LEU A 211 -7.02 -0.79 -15.57
C LEU A 211 -5.52 -1.09 -15.70
N SER A 212 -4.78 -0.11 -16.24
CA SER A 212 -3.32 -0.09 -16.20
C SER A 212 -2.82 0.34 -14.83
N ALA A 213 -1.58 0.02 -14.51
CA ALA A 213 -0.89 0.53 -13.32
C ALA A 213 0.22 1.49 -13.72
N THR A 214 0.40 2.55 -12.94
CA THR A 214 1.60 3.37 -12.92
C THR A 214 2.23 3.24 -11.55
N VAL A 215 3.49 2.81 -11.51
CA VAL A 215 4.29 2.70 -10.29
C VAL A 215 5.39 3.74 -10.39
N MET A 216 5.15 4.89 -9.78
CA MET A 216 6.14 5.94 -9.62
C MET A 216 7.11 5.54 -8.51
N MET A 217 8.40 5.60 -8.80
CA MET A 217 9.53 5.18 -7.99
C MET A 217 10.41 6.40 -7.75
N ARG A 218 10.47 6.86 -6.49
CA ARG A 218 11.31 7.99 -6.11
C ARG A 218 12.70 7.48 -5.73
N PRO A 219 13.79 8.22 -6.01
CA PRO A 219 15.15 7.84 -5.65
C PRO A 219 15.46 8.01 -4.15
N THR A 220 14.53 7.57 -3.29
CA THR A 220 14.59 7.57 -1.84
C THR A 220 14.94 6.19 -1.26
N ILE A 221 14.84 5.14 -2.08
CA ILE A 221 15.30 3.77 -1.83
C ILE A 221 15.92 3.21 -3.12
N ASP A 222 16.63 2.08 -3.02
CA ASP A 222 17.14 1.36 -4.18
C ASP A 222 16.02 0.58 -4.87
N HIS A 223 15.94 0.71 -6.19
CA HIS A 223 14.94 0.05 -7.04
C HIS A 223 15.58 -1.09 -7.83
N PRO A 224 14.79 -2.12 -8.22
CA PRO A 224 15.32 -3.19 -9.09
C PRO A 224 15.84 -2.60 -10.40
N ASP A 225 16.87 -3.23 -10.96
CA ASP A 225 17.30 -2.92 -12.32
C ASP A 225 16.23 -3.39 -13.30
N LEU A 226 15.53 -2.43 -13.91
CA LEU A 226 14.46 -2.67 -14.89
C LEU A 226 14.96 -2.49 -16.33
N THR A 227 16.27 -2.53 -16.58
CA THR A 227 16.82 -2.38 -17.94
C THR A 227 16.26 -3.44 -18.91
N GLU A 228 16.04 -4.68 -18.45
CA GLU A 228 15.43 -5.72 -19.28
C GLU A 228 13.99 -5.40 -19.71
N VAL A 229 13.27 -4.59 -18.92
CA VAL A 229 11.92 -4.14 -19.25
C VAL A 229 11.92 -3.21 -20.47
N LEU A 230 13.03 -2.53 -20.73
CA LEU A 230 13.24 -1.71 -21.92
C LEU A 230 13.62 -2.53 -23.17
N ALA A 231 13.73 -3.86 -23.05
CA ALA A 231 14.11 -4.71 -24.18
C ALA A 231 13.07 -4.60 -25.33
N PRO A 232 13.52 -4.59 -26.59
CA PRO A 232 12.62 -4.56 -27.74
C PRO A 232 11.60 -5.72 -27.68
N GLY A 233 10.30 -5.37 -27.71
CA GLY A 233 9.19 -6.33 -27.65
C GLY A 233 8.39 -6.32 -26.35
N LEU A 234 8.96 -5.82 -25.25
CA LEU A 234 8.24 -5.69 -23.96
C LEU A 234 7.57 -4.32 -23.77
N SER A 235 7.95 -3.34 -24.60
CA SER A 235 7.45 -1.95 -24.57
C SER A 235 5.93 -1.82 -24.66
N ARG A 236 5.26 -2.84 -25.22
CA ARG A 236 3.81 -2.89 -25.38
C ARG A 236 3.09 -3.29 -24.09
N ALA A 237 3.70 -4.19 -23.31
CA ALA A 237 3.26 -4.63 -21.99
C ALA A 237 3.56 -3.59 -20.92
N MET A 238 4.70 -2.91 -21.03
CA MET A 238 5.06 -1.83 -20.12
C MET A 238 6.20 -0.95 -20.65
N HIS A 239 6.36 0.22 -20.06
CA HIS A 239 7.46 1.12 -20.35
C HIS A 239 7.84 1.92 -19.11
N LEU A 240 9.05 2.48 -19.13
CA LEU A 240 9.53 3.42 -18.12
C LEU A 240 9.56 4.83 -18.69
N GLU A 241 9.11 5.78 -17.88
CA GLU A 241 9.24 7.21 -18.16
C GLU A 241 9.98 7.92 -17.04
N LEU A 242 10.83 8.89 -17.40
CA LEU A 242 11.40 9.83 -16.44
C LEU A 242 10.48 11.03 -16.36
N GLU A 243 9.90 11.26 -15.18
CA GLU A 243 8.98 12.35 -14.96
C GLU A 243 9.37 13.20 -13.74
N ARG A 244 8.67 14.32 -13.58
CA ARG A 244 8.70 15.11 -12.35
C ARG A 244 7.38 14.91 -11.63
N ASP A 245 7.47 14.48 -10.39
CA ASP A 245 6.30 14.36 -9.53
C ASP A 245 5.69 15.74 -9.23
N HIS A 246 4.50 15.79 -8.63
CA HIS A 246 3.76 17.01 -8.27
C HIS A 246 4.57 18.00 -7.40
N ASP A 247 5.56 17.52 -6.65
CA ASP A 247 6.46 18.34 -5.83
C ASP A 247 7.75 18.77 -6.57
N GLY A 248 7.83 18.46 -7.88
CA GLY A 248 8.93 18.79 -8.78
C GLY A 248 10.12 17.85 -8.72
N ARG A 249 10.11 16.83 -7.85
CA ARG A 249 11.22 15.87 -7.72
C ARG A 249 11.25 14.92 -8.92
N PRO A 250 12.44 14.60 -9.45
CA PRO A 250 12.56 13.58 -10.49
C PRO A 250 12.18 12.21 -9.91
N ALA A 251 11.43 11.44 -10.69
CA ALA A 251 11.05 10.07 -10.40
C ALA A 251 11.01 9.26 -11.70
N GLU A 252 11.18 7.94 -11.56
CA GLU A 252 10.96 7.00 -12.64
C GLU A 252 9.57 6.40 -12.48
N SER A 253 8.80 6.31 -13.56
CA SER A 253 7.47 5.72 -13.54
C SER A 253 7.41 4.51 -14.45
N LEU A 254 7.13 3.36 -13.85
CA LEU A 254 6.83 2.13 -14.58
C LEU A 254 5.34 2.10 -14.90
N HIS A 255 5.01 2.12 -16.19
CA HIS A 255 3.65 2.00 -16.69
C HIS A 255 3.41 0.58 -17.16
N VAL A 256 2.46 -0.12 -16.53
CA VAL A 256 2.06 -1.49 -16.85
C VAL A 256 0.68 -1.48 -17.48
N HIS A 257 0.59 -1.94 -18.72
CA HIS A 257 -0.61 -1.82 -19.54
C HIS A 257 -1.60 -2.96 -19.27
N GLY A 258 -2.81 -2.62 -18.79
CA GLY A 258 -3.83 -3.60 -18.41
C GLY A 258 -4.49 -4.33 -19.59
N TYR A 259 -4.46 -3.75 -20.79
CA TYR A 259 -5.09 -4.32 -21.99
C TYR A 259 -4.28 -5.45 -22.64
N VAL A 260 -3.07 -5.73 -22.14
CA VAL A 260 -2.12 -6.62 -22.79
C VAL A 260 -2.36 -8.08 -22.35
N PRO A 261 -2.25 -9.07 -23.27
CA PRO A 261 -2.38 -10.48 -22.89
C PRO A 261 -1.35 -10.90 -21.83
N ARG A 262 -1.75 -11.83 -20.95
CA ARG A 262 -0.89 -12.36 -19.88
C ARG A 262 0.46 -12.86 -20.39
N GLU A 263 0.51 -13.48 -21.56
CA GLU A 263 1.75 -14.01 -22.14
C GLU A 263 2.84 -12.93 -22.30
N GLU A 264 2.46 -11.71 -22.67
CA GLU A 264 3.40 -10.58 -22.78
C GLU A 264 3.79 -10.03 -21.38
N SER A 265 2.87 -10.08 -20.41
CA SER A 265 3.13 -9.64 -19.03
C SER A 265 4.08 -10.60 -18.27
N LEU A 266 4.01 -11.91 -18.56
CA LEU A 266 4.82 -12.95 -17.92
C LEU A 266 6.32 -12.76 -18.14
N ALA A 267 6.72 -12.25 -19.31
CA ALA A 267 8.13 -12.03 -19.61
C ALA A 267 8.76 -11.01 -18.66
N VAL A 268 7.99 -9.98 -18.28
CA VAL A 268 8.48 -8.98 -17.32
C VAL A 268 8.33 -9.43 -15.88
N GLU A 269 7.26 -10.15 -15.55
CA GLU A 269 7.12 -10.80 -14.24
C GLU A 269 8.37 -11.65 -13.95
N LYS A 270 8.84 -12.40 -14.95
CA LYS A 270 10.10 -13.16 -14.88
C LYS A 270 11.35 -12.29 -14.76
N ALA A 271 11.44 -11.18 -15.48
CA ALA A 271 12.59 -10.27 -15.38
C ALA A 271 12.73 -9.70 -13.95
N ILE A 272 11.63 -9.19 -13.38
CA ILE A 272 11.62 -8.67 -12.00
C ILE A 272 11.89 -9.79 -10.98
N TRP A 273 11.33 -11.00 -11.20
CA TRP A 273 11.58 -12.16 -10.34
C TRP A 273 13.02 -12.68 -10.41
N THR A 274 13.65 -12.61 -11.58
CA THR A 274 15.06 -12.95 -11.76
C THR A 274 15.95 -11.95 -11.01
N ALA A 275 15.62 -10.65 -11.07
CA ALA A 275 16.31 -9.61 -10.29
C ALA A 275 16.16 -9.82 -8.76
N LEU A 276 15.07 -10.48 -8.33
CA LEU A 276 14.88 -10.96 -6.97
C LEU A 276 15.85 -12.09 -6.57
N GLY A 277 16.72 -12.58 -7.45
CA GLY A 277 17.73 -13.60 -7.15
C GLY A 277 17.17 -15.03 -7.07
N GLU A 278 15.95 -15.24 -7.58
CA GLU A 278 15.21 -16.51 -7.54
C GLU A 278 14.90 -17.02 -8.97
N PRO A 279 15.90 -17.17 -9.87
CA PRO A 279 15.67 -17.42 -11.29
C PRO A 279 14.96 -18.75 -11.60
N ASP A 280 15.07 -19.72 -10.69
CA ASP A 280 14.59 -21.10 -10.89
C ASP A 280 13.25 -21.40 -10.18
N THR A 281 12.67 -20.42 -9.48
CA THR A 281 11.35 -20.56 -8.85
C THR A 281 10.29 -19.81 -9.66
N ALA A 282 9.04 -20.28 -9.60
CA ALA A 282 7.93 -19.58 -10.24
C ALA A 282 7.55 -18.35 -9.40
N THR A 283 7.09 -17.29 -10.08
CA THR A 283 6.50 -16.14 -9.41
C THR A 283 5.27 -16.60 -8.58
N PRO A 284 5.00 -16.01 -7.41
CA PRO A 284 3.88 -16.44 -6.60
C PRO A 284 2.55 -16.20 -7.32
N ASP A 285 1.81 -17.28 -7.62
CA ASP A 285 0.52 -17.24 -8.34
C ASP A 285 -0.58 -16.45 -7.59
N CYS A 286 -0.36 -16.13 -6.31
CA CYS A 286 -1.25 -15.29 -5.51
C CYS A 286 -1.21 -13.81 -5.93
N LEU A 287 -0.14 -13.36 -6.60
CA LEU A 287 0.00 -11.98 -7.05
C LEU A 287 -1.00 -11.66 -8.18
N GLY A 288 -1.64 -10.50 -8.06
CA GLY A 288 -2.64 -10.01 -9.00
C GLY A 288 -4.06 -10.48 -8.73
N ARG A 289 -4.31 -11.33 -7.72
CA ARG A 289 -5.64 -11.91 -7.49
C ARG A 289 -6.66 -10.88 -7.00
N LEU A 290 -7.75 -10.70 -7.77
CA LEU A 290 -8.91 -9.84 -7.50
C LEU A 290 -10.19 -10.68 -7.44
N GLY A 291 -10.53 -11.19 -6.26
CA GLY A 291 -11.59 -12.21 -6.15
C GLY A 291 -11.23 -13.44 -6.97
N ASP A 292 -12.06 -13.77 -7.96
CA ASP A 292 -11.87 -14.91 -8.87
C ASP A 292 -11.10 -14.55 -10.15
N THR A 293 -10.72 -13.28 -10.34
CA THR A 293 -9.97 -12.81 -11.50
C THR A 293 -8.52 -12.47 -11.15
N ARG A 294 -7.69 -12.23 -12.18
CA ARG A 294 -6.30 -11.77 -12.04
C ARG A 294 -6.12 -10.45 -12.80
N SER A 295 -5.40 -9.52 -12.20
CA SER A 295 -4.93 -8.28 -12.83
C SER A 295 -3.40 -8.35 -12.95
N GLU A 296 -2.90 -8.32 -14.19
CA GLU A 296 -1.45 -8.30 -14.48
C GLU A 296 -0.78 -7.03 -13.93
N PRO A 297 -1.38 -5.82 -14.08
CA PRO A 297 -0.80 -4.62 -13.47
C PRO A 297 -0.74 -4.68 -11.95
N LEU A 298 -1.73 -5.27 -11.28
CA LEU A 298 -1.68 -5.52 -9.85
C LEU A 298 -0.60 -6.54 -9.48
N ALA A 299 -0.46 -7.61 -10.25
CA ALA A 299 0.57 -8.63 -10.00
C ALA A 299 1.97 -8.02 -10.04
N ILE A 300 2.27 -7.21 -11.06
CA ILE A 300 3.56 -6.54 -11.21
C ILE A 300 3.78 -5.49 -10.10
N ALA A 301 2.76 -4.71 -9.74
CA ALA A 301 2.87 -3.77 -8.63
C ALA A 301 3.18 -4.48 -7.30
N GLN A 302 2.49 -5.59 -7.00
CA GLN A 302 2.77 -6.40 -5.81
C GLN A 302 4.16 -7.05 -5.88
N LEU A 303 4.58 -7.51 -7.06
CA LEU A 303 5.89 -8.12 -7.26
C LEU A 303 7.03 -7.11 -6.98
N LEU A 304 6.89 -5.86 -7.41
CA LEU A 304 7.87 -4.80 -7.07
C LEU A 304 7.93 -4.53 -5.56
N LEU A 305 6.79 -4.53 -4.87
CA LEU A 305 6.80 -4.37 -3.41
C LEU A 305 7.41 -5.59 -2.70
N LEU A 306 7.17 -6.79 -3.22
CA LEU A 306 7.80 -8.02 -2.74
C LEU A 306 9.32 -7.99 -2.97
N TYR A 307 9.78 -7.42 -4.09
CA TYR A 307 11.20 -7.15 -4.34
C TYR A 307 11.79 -6.29 -3.22
N HIS A 308 11.19 -5.12 -2.96
CA HIS A 308 11.70 -4.19 -1.96
C HIS A 308 11.69 -4.76 -0.54
N LEU A 309 10.66 -5.54 -0.19
CA LEU A 309 10.60 -6.24 1.10
C LEU A 309 11.75 -7.24 1.23
N THR A 310 11.94 -8.10 0.23
CA THR A 310 12.94 -9.16 0.25
C THR A 310 14.36 -8.59 0.22
N ASP A 311 14.59 -7.53 -0.56
CA ASP A 311 15.88 -6.85 -0.64
C ASP A 311 16.25 -6.17 0.68
N ALA A 312 15.32 -5.45 1.31
CA ALA A 312 15.53 -4.87 2.64
C ALA A 312 15.78 -5.93 3.73
N ALA A 313 15.36 -7.18 3.50
CA ALA A 313 15.60 -8.30 4.40
C ALA A 313 16.95 -9.00 4.20
N ARG A 314 17.75 -8.65 3.19
CA ARG A 314 19.10 -9.24 2.98
C ARG A 314 20.09 -8.65 3.97
#